data_AF-A0A846CJI8-F1
#
_entry.id   AF-A0A846CJI8-F1
#
_cell.length_a   1.000
_cell.length_b   1.000
_cell.length_c   1.000
_cell.angle_alpha   90.00
_cell.angle_beta   90.00
_cell.angle_gamma   90.00
#
_symmetry.space_group_name_H-M   'P 1'
#
loop_
_entity.id
_entity.type
_entity.pdbx_description
1 polymer ?
#
loop_
_entity_poly.entity_id
_entity_poly.type
_entity_poly.pdbx_seq_one_letter_code
_entity_poly.pdbx_strand_id
1 'polypeptide(L)'
;MSQNVDKIKDHFQLFQEPEYQEMFERKREFEGGPSKEEVERVREWTKTWEYREKNFAREALTINPAKACQPLGAIFAAAGFEGTLPFVHGSQGCVAYFRSHLTRNYKEPFQAVSSSMTEDAAVFGGLKNMIDGLANSYTLYKPKMIALCTTCMAEVIGDDLGSFITNSKNQGAVPQDFPVPFAHTPSFVGSHITGYDNMLKGILVALTEGKKAETDNGKINFIPGFDPYIGNIRDLKDILSLMDVPSTIL
;
A
#
# COMPACT_ATOMS: atom_id res chain seq x y z
N MET A 1 34.93 -24.13 16.83
CA MET A 1 34.35 -23.30 15.76
C MET A 1 32.84 -23.50 15.84
N SER A 2 32.07 -22.44 16.09
CA SER A 2 30.60 -22.52 16.28
C SER A 2 29.86 -23.00 15.02
N GLN A 3 30.50 -22.87 13.86
CA GLN A 3 30.00 -23.35 12.57
C GLN A 3 30.79 -24.55 12.07
N ASN A 4 30.08 -25.49 11.48
CA ASN A 4 30.62 -26.62 10.74
C ASN A 4 30.26 -26.45 9.26
N VAL A 5 31.24 -26.51 8.36
CA VAL A 5 31.02 -26.31 6.91
C VAL A 5 30.11 -27.39 6.30
N ASP A 6 30.15 -28.61 6.85
CA ASP A 6 29.31 -29.74 6.42
C ASP A 6 27.88 -29.64 6.98
N LYS A 7 27.67 -28.79 7.99
CA LYS A 7 26.36 -28.57 8.62
C LYS A 7 26.27 -27.17 9.22
N ILE A 8 26.08 -26.19 8.35
CA ILE A 8 25.93 -24.78 8.73
C ILE A 8 24.64 -24.61 9.54
N LYS A 9 24.76 -24.00 10.73
CA LYS A 9 23.63 -23.64 11.59
C LYS A 9 23.13 -22.25 11.21
N ASP A 10 21.85 -22.11 10.93
CA ASP A 10 21.26 -20.79 10.74
C ASP A 10 21.10 -20.04 12.07
N HIS A 11 20.58 -18.81 12.03
CA HIS A 11 20.38 -17.99 13.23
C HIS A 11 19.50 -18.64 14.32
N PHE A 12 18.59 -19.56 13.99
CA PHE A 12 17.72 -20.18 15.00
C PHE A 12 18.50 -21.18 15.84
N GLN A 13 19.43 -21.90 15.21
CA GLN A 13 20.22 -22.94 15.85
C GLN A 13 21.55 -22.41 16.39
N LEU A 14 22.22 -21.54 15.64
CA LEU A 14 23.53 -20.99 16.01
C LEU A 14 23.49 -20.29 17.36
N PHE A 15 22.46 -19.48 17.62
CA PHE A 15 22.38 -18.73 18.86
C PHE A 15 21.92 -19.56 20.06
N GLN A 16 21.58 -20.84 19.87
CA GLN A 16 21.31 -21.77 20.98
C GLN A 16 22.59 -22.44 21.51
N GLU A 17 23.73 -22.27 20.82
CA GLU A 17 24.98 -22.87 21.25
C GLU A 17 25.47 -22.25 22.57
N PRO A 18 26.16 -23.03 23.43
CA PRO A 18 26.53 -22.60 24.78
C PRO A 18 27.29 -21.27 24.83
N GLU A 19 28.20 -21.04 23.89
CA GLU A 19 28.99 -19.81 23.81
C GLU A 19 28.14 -18.56 23.57
N TYR A 20 27.04 -18.68 22.81
CA TYR A 20 26.12 -17.57 22.57
C TYR A 20 25.16 -17.38 23.73
N GLN A 21 24.72 -18.46 24.39
CA GLN A 21 23.92 -18.35 25.62
C GLN A 21 24.70 -17.64 26.73
N GLU A 22 25.97 -18.00 26.96
CA GLU A 22 26.84 -17.32 27.92
C GLU A 22 27.09 -15.85 27.52
N MET A 23 27.25 -15.58 26.21
CA MET A 23 27.36 -14.21 25.71
C MET A 23 26.09 -13.39 26.01
N PHE A 24 24.89 -13.96 25.84
CA PHE A 24 23.64 -13.28 26.16
C PHE A 24 23.45 -13.04 27.66
N GLU A 25 23.87 -13.99 28.51
CA GLU A 25 23.85 -13.81 29.97
C GLU A 25 24.76 -12.66 30.40
N ARG A 26 26.00 -12.61 29.89
CA ARG A 26 26.90 -11.49 30.15
C ARG A 26 26.35 -10.17 29.61
N LYS A 27 25.78 -10.17 28.40
CA LYS A 27 25.17 -8.97 27.81
C LYS A 27 24.06 -8.42 28.71
N ARG A 28 23.23 -9.30 29.29
CA ARG A 28 22.10 -8.94 30.15
C ARG A 28 22.53 -8.10 31.36
N GLU A 29 23.73 -8.33 31.90
CA GLU A 29 24.28 -7.54 33.02
C GLU A 29 24.41 -6.04 32.67
N PHE A 30 24.51 -5.69 31.39
CA PHE A 30 24.67 -4.32 30.91
C PHE A 30 23.40 -3.71 30.30
N GLU A 31 22.30 -4.46 30.22
CA GLU A 31 21.06 -4.00 29.58
C GLU A 31 20.16 -3.19 30.52
N GLY A 32 20.38 -3.25 31.84
CA GLY A 32 19.49 -2.63 32.82
C GLY A 32 18.06 -3.19 32.79
N GLY A 33 17.89 -4.42 32.30
CA GLY A 33 16.58 -5.05 32.12
C GLY A 33 15.95 -5.53 33.44
N PRO A 34 14.61 -5.69 33.49
CA PRO A 34 13.94 -6.24 34.66
C PRO A 34 14.41 -7.66 35.03
N SER A 35 14.20 -8.05 36.30
CA SER A 35 14.48 -9.42 36.75
C SER A 35 13.57 -10.42 36.03
N LYS A 36 13.96 -11.69 35.99
CA LYS A 36 13.15 -12.75 35.33
C LYS A 36 11.76 -12.87 36.00
N GLU A 37 11.74 -12.71 37.33
CA GLU A 37 10.53 -12.78 38.15
C GLU A 37 9.58 -11.62 37.85
N GLU A 38 10.11 -10.40 37.67
CA GLU A 38 9.31 -9.23 37.32
C GLU A 38 8.72 -9.34 35.91
N VAL A 39 9.51 -9.82 34.94
CA VAL A 39 9.01 -10.10 33.58
C VAL A 39 7.85 -11.10 33.63
N GLU A 40 8.00 -12.20 34.38
CA GLU A 40 6.96 -13.22 34.48
C GLU A 40 5.72 -12.69 35.23
N ARG A 41 5.90 -11.90 36.29
CA ARG A 41 4.80 -11.25 37.02
C ARG A 41 3.98 -10.35 36.10
N VAL A 42 4.63 -9.49 35.31
CA VAL A 42 3.95 -8.59 34.36
C VAL A 42 3.29 -9.40 33.25
N ARG A 43 3.97 -10.44 32.73
CA ARG A 43 3.41 -11.33 31.71
C ARG A 43 2.10 -11.97 32.17
N GLU A 44 2.05 -12.52 33.38
CA GLU A 44 0.83 -13.10 33.90
C GLU A 44 -0.26 -12.05 34.14
N TRP A 45 0.11 -10.86 34.65
CA TRP A 45 -0.82 -9.75 34.78
C TRP A 45 -1.46 -9.34 33.44
N THR A 46 -0.69 -9.27 32.34
CA THR A 46 -1.23 -8.92 31.01
C THR A 46 -2.27 -9.90 30.47
N LYS A 47 -2.39 -11.09 31.06
CA LYS A 47 -3.40 -12.11 30.71
C LYS A 47 -4.67 -12.02 31.56
N THR A 48 -4.71 -11.16 32.58
CA THR A 48 -5.83 -11.06 33.53
C THR A 48 -7.01 -10.25 32.98
N TRP A 49 -8.17 -10.42 33.63
CA TRP A 49 -9.36 -9.60 33.37
C TRP A 49 -9.17 -8.13 33.74
N GLU A 50 -8.44 -7.86 34.83
CA GLU A 50 -8.10 -6.49 35.23
C GLU A 50 -7.31 -5.77 34.12
N TYR A 51 -6.29 -6.43 33.55
CA TYR A 51 -5.55 -5.86 32.44
C TYR A 51 -6.42 -5.69 31.20
N ARG A 52 -7.31 -6.65 30.92
CA ARG A 52 -8.26 -6.52 29.82
C ARG A 52 -9.10 -5.25 29.96
N GLU A 53 -9.66 -4.96 31.13
CA GLU A 53 -10.44 -3.74 31.33
C GLU A 53 -9.63 -2.48 31.02
N LYS A 54 -8.38 -2.40 31.52
CA LYS A 54 -7.47 -1.28 31.20
C LYS A 54 -7.12 -1.21 29.71
N ASN A 55 -6.93 -2.36 29.07
CA ASN A 55 -6.61 -2.46 27.66
C ASN A 55 -7.76 -1.95 26.77
N PHE A 56 -9.00 -2.26 27.14
CA PHE A 56 -10.21 -1.82 26.42
C PHE A 56 -10.60 -0.37 26.75
N ALA A 57 -10.13 0.19 27.87
CA ALA A 57 -10.31 1.59 28.23
C ALA A 57 -9.36 2.57 27.51
N ARG A 58 -8.55 2.10 26.54
CA ARG A 58 -7.63 2.97 25.78
C ARG A 58 -8.40 3.85 24.80
N GLU A 59 -8.05 5.12 24.76
CA GLU A 59 -8.66 6.10 23.84
C GLU A 59 -7.69 6.66 22.79
N ALA A 60 -6.37 6.62 23.04
CA ALA A 60 -5.36 7.24 22.17
C ALA A 60 -4.32 6.25 21.60
N LEU A 61 -3.84 5.32 22.42
CA LEU A 61 -2.80 4.38 22.02
C LEU A 61 -3.40 3.20 21.23
N THR A 62 -2.92 3.00 20.01
CA THR A 62 -3.18 1.80 19.21
C THR A 62 -1.97 0.87 19.24
N ILE A 63 -2.19 -0.43 19.44
CA ILE A 63 -1.14 -1.48 19.45
C ILE A 63 -1.59 -2.59 18.51
N ASN A 64 -0.70 -3.05 17.63
CA ASN A 64 -0.96 -4.10 16.64
C ASN A 64 -2.24 -3.88 15.81
N PRO A 65 -2.35 -2.74 15.08
CA PRO A 65 -3.54 -2.46 14.29
C PRO A 65 -3.76 -3.50 13.18
N ALA A 66 -5.00 -3.95 13.01
CA ALA A 66 -5.42 -4.84 11.92
C ALA A 66 -5.97 -4.05 10.73
N LYS A 67 -5.26 -3.00 10.30
CA LYS A 67 -5.60 -2.20 9.10
C LYS A 67 -4.35 -1.55 8.52
N ALA A 68 -4.40 -1.26 7.22
CA ALA A 68 -3.41 -0.41 6.54
C ALA A 68 -4.03 0.93 6.10
N CYS A 69 -3.21 1.84 5.57
CA CYS A 69 -3.67 3.15 5.09
C CYS A 69 -4.17 3.12 3.64
N GLN A 70 -4.95 4.14 3.25
CA GLN A 70 -5.64 4.23 1.96
C GLN A 70 -4.75 3.93 0.73
N PRO A 71 -3.56 4.52 0.56
CA PRO A 71 -2.83 4.40 -0.70
C PRO A 71 -2.40 2.97 -1.03
N LEU A 72 -2.30 2.08 -0.04
CA LEU A 72 -2.08 0.65 -0.28
C LEU A 72 -3.23 0.04 -1.10
N GLY A 73 -4.48 0.37 -0.77
CA GLY A 73 -5.63 -0.13 -1.53
C GLY A 73 -5.80 0.58 -2.86
N ALA A 74 -5.42 1.85 -2.95
CA ALA A 74 -5.46 2.60 -4.20
C ALA A 74 -4.52 1.98 -5.25
N ILE A 75 -3.26 1.72 -4.89
CA ILE A 75 -2.33 1.08 -5.82
C ILE A 75 -2.75 -0.34 -6.17
N PHE A 76 -3.42 -1.05 -5.24
CA PHE A 76 -3.96 -2.38 -5.49
C PHE A 76 -5.08 -2.35 -6.54
N ALA A 77 -6.02 -1.40 -6.44
CA ALA A 77 -7.05 -1.17 -7.44
C ALA A 77 -6.43 -0.83 -8.80
N ALA A 78 -5.49 0.13 -8.82
CA ALA A 78 -4.81 0.56 -10.04
C ALA A 78 -4.08 -0.57 -10.77
N ALA A 79 -3.44 -1.49 -10.05
CA ALA A 79 -2.73 -2.62 -10.63
C ALA A 79 -3.65 -3.63 -11.33
N GLY A 80 -4.96 -3.60 -11.08
CA GLY A 80 -5.95 -4.43 -11.76
C GLY A 80 -6.26 -4.02 -13.21
N PHE A 81 -5.87 -2.81 -13.60
CA PHE A 81 -6.15 -2.27 -14.94
C PHE A 81 -5.01 -2.52 -15.93
N GLU A 82 -5.36 -2.88 -17.16
CA GLU A 82 -4.39 -3.26 -18.20
C GLU A 82 -3.35 -2.16 -18.46
N GLY A 83 -2.06 -2.52 -18.38
CA GLY A 83 -0.96 -1.60 -18.69
C GLY A 83 -0.91 -0.37 -17.80
N THR A 84 -1.49 -0.42 -16.59
CA THR A 84 -1.56 0.71 -15.68
C THR A 84 -0.37 0.75 -14.75
N LEU A 85 0.22 1.94 -14.59
CA LEU A 85 1.26 2.20 -13.60
C LEU A 85 0.64 2.93 -12.38
N PRO A 86 0.60 2.29 -11.20
CA PRO A 86 0.26 2.97 -9.96
C PRO A 86 1.32 4.03 -9.63
N PHE A 87 0.86 5.26 -9.39
CA PHE A 87 1.71 6.39 -9.05
C PHE A 87 1.18 7.02 -7.76
N VAL A 88 2.06 7.17 -6.76
CA VAL A 88 1.70 7.82 -5.50
C VAL A 88 2.38 9.19 -5.43
N HIS A 89 1.59 10.25 -5.53
CA HIS A 89 2.06 11.61 -5.33
C HIS A 89 2.35 11.87 -3.86
N GLY A 90 3.60 12.25 -3.55
CA GLY A 90 4.05 12.49 -2.18
C GLY A 90 5.38 11.83 -1.84
N SER A 91 5.48 11.37 -0.59
CA SER A 91 6.72 10.83 -0.03
C SER A 91 7.03 9.42 -0.54
N GLN A 92 8.25 9.23 -1.05
CA GLN A 92 8.68 7.95 -1.62
C GLN A 92 8.77 6.79 -0.62
N GLY A 93 8.92 7.10 0.68
CA GLY A 93 8.95 6.07 1.74
C GLY A 93 7.65 5.25 1.77
N CYS A 94 6.52 5.88 1.48
CA CYS A 94 5.23 5.20 1.38
C CYS A 94 5.24 4.13 0.29
N VAL A 95 5.73 4.46 -0.90
CA VAL A 95 5.76 3.55 -2.06
C VAL A 95 6.67 2.35 -1.80
N ALA A 96 7.83 2.57 -1.15
CA ALA A 96 8.72 1.48 -0.75
C ALA A 96 8.01 0.49 0.21
N TYR A 97 7.26 1.00 1.19
CA TYR A 97 6.48 0.17 2.09
C TYR A 97 5.38 -0.61 1.39
N PHE A 98 4.60 0.03 0.52
CA PHE A 98 3.47 -0.64 -0.14
C PHE A 98 3.95 -1.75 -1.08
N ARG A 99 4.97 -1.47 -1.90
CA ARG A 99 5.58 -2.49 -2.77
C ARG A 99 6.11 -3.67 -1.95
N SER A 100 6.85 -3.39 -0.88
CA SER A 100 7.37 -4.44 0.00
C SER A 100 6.26 -5.25 0.67
N HIS A 101 5.17 -4.60 1.07
CA HIS A 101 4.02 -5.26 1.72
C HIS A 101 3.35 -6.25 0.76
N LEU A 102 3.04 -5.82 -0.46
CA LEU A 102 2.39 -6.66 -1.47
C LEU A 102 3.34 -7.73 -2.01
N THR A 103 4.62 -7.42 -2.27
CA THR A 103 5.61 -8.44 -2.65
C THR A 103 5.81 -9.49 -1.56
N ARG A 104 5.78 -9.12 -0.27
CA ARG A 104 5.81 -10.11 0.81
C ARG A 104 4.55 -10.96 0.87
N ASN A 105 3.39 -10.46 0.45
CA ASN A 105 2.17 -11.27 0.41
C ASN A 105 2.19 -12.25 -0.78
N TYR A 106 2.40 -11.74 -1.99
CA TYR A 106 2.28 -12.51 -3.23
C TYR A 106 3.52 -13.27 -3.66
N LYS A 107 4.69 -12.87 -3.13
CA LYS A 107 6.01 -13.29 -3.63
C LYS A 107 6.28 -12.88 -5.08
N GLU A 108 5.55 -11.86 -5.54
CA GLU A 108 5.64 -11.29 -6.88
C GLU A 108 6.14 -9.84 -6.84
N PRO A 109 6.78 -9.35 -7.90
CA PRO A 109 7.11 -7.93 -8.03
C PRO A 109 5.83 -7.07 -8.02
N PHE A 110 5.82 -6.00 -7.21
CA PHE A 110 4.78 -4.98 -7.28
C PHE A 110 5.37 -3.67 -7.80
N GLN A 111 4.86 -3.19 -8.93
CA GLN A 111 5.32 -1.97 -9.60
C GLN A 111 4.48 -0.79 -9.15
N ALA A 112 5.15 0.24 -8.62
CA ALA A 112 4.55 1.52 -8.29
C ALA A 112 5.66 2.58 -8.22
N VAL A 113 5.33 3.82 -8.54
CA VAL A 113 6.27 4.96 -8.55
C VAL A 113 5.82 6.07 -7.60
N SER A 114 6.73 6.99 -7.34
CA SER A 114 6.56 8.13 -6.44
C SER A 114 6.93 9.42 -7.17
N SER A 115 6.26 10.53 -6.87
CA SER A 115 6.73 11.87 -7.27
C SER A 115 7.92 12.37 -6.44
N SER A 116 8.21 11.67 -5.33
CA SER A 116 9.38 11.89 -4.47
C SER A 116 9.48 13.32 -3.95
N MET A 117 8.36 13.81 -3.42
CA MET A 117 8.32 15.08 -2.72
C MET A 117 9.23 15.03 -1.48
N THR A 118 10.00 16.10 -1.29
CA THR A 118 10.88 16.36 -0.16
C THR A 118 10.37 17.55 0.63
N GLU A 119 11.12 18.01 1.63
CA GLU A 119 10.74 19.13 2.51
C GLU A 119 10.47 20.44 1.74
N ASP A 120 11.18 20.70 0.64
CA ASP A 120 10.93 21.89 -0.20
C ASP A 120 9.50 21.96 -0.72
N ALA A 121 8.87 20.81 -0.99
CA ALA A 121 7.50 20.73 -1.45
C ALA A 121 6.49 21.12 -0.36
N ALA A 122 6.88 21.10 0.93
CA ALA A 122 6.06 21.63 2.01
C ALA A 122 5.91 23.16 1.95
N VAL A 123 6.85 23.85 1.30
CA VAL A 123 6.80 25.31 1.10
C VAL A 123 6.11 25.68 -0.21
N PHE A 124 6.43 24.96 -1.29
CA PHE A 124 6.04 25.35 -2.66
C PHE A 124 4.96 24.49 -3.31
N GLY A 125 4.50 23.43 -2.64
CA GLY A 125 3.61 22.42 -3.21
C GLY A 125 4.35 21.45 -4.15
N GLY A 126 3.67 20.37 -4.52
CA GLY A 126 4.24 19.27 -5.29
C GLY A 126 4.17 19.39 -6.82
N LEU A 127 3.87 20.57 -7.39
CA LEU A 127 3.58 20.68 -8.82
C LEU A 127 4.74 20.22 -9.71
N LYS A 128 5.96 20.68 -9.41
CA LYS A 128 7.16 20.28 -10.18
C LYS A 128 7.41 18.77 -10.08
N ASN A 129 7.23 18.19 -8.90
CA ASN A 129 7.32 16.76 -8.69
C ASN A 129 6.31 15.98 -9.56
N MET A 130 5.09 16.50 -9.73
CA MET A 130 4.09 15.90 -10.60
C MET A 130 4.51 15.95 -12.08
N ILE A 131 4.96 17.11 -12.55
CA ILE A 131 5.38 17.32 -13.95
C ILE A 131 6.52 16.37 -14.31
N ASP A 132 7.62 16.43 -13.54
CA ASP A 132 8.80 15.62 -13.79
C ASP A 132 8.51 14.13 -13.55
N GLY A 133 7.71 13.81 -12.52
CA GLY A 133 7.31 12.46 -12.17
C GLY A 133 6.50 11.79 -13.28
N LEU A 134 5.49 12.47 -13.82
CA LEU A 134 4.68 11.97 -14.93
C LEU A 134 5.53 11.77 -16.19
N ALA A 135 6.37 12.74 -16.55
CA ALA A 135 7.24 12.67 -17.72
C ALA A 135 8.22 11.49 -17.64
N ASN A 136 8.89 11.34 -16.51
CA ASN A 136 9.82 10.25 -16.27
C ASN A 136 9.11 8.89 -16.28
N SER A 137 7.96 8.80 -15.61
CA SER A 137 7.20 7.55 -15.51
C SER A 137 6.68 7.09 -16.87
N TYR A 138 6.13 8.03 -17.66
CA TYR A 138 5.65 7.76 -19.01
C TYR A 138 6.79 7.28 -19.94
N THR A 139 7.93 7.98 -19.90
CA THR A 139 9.08 7.69 -20.77
C THR A 139 9.74 6.35 -20.42
N LEU A 140 9.94 6.07 -19.13
CA LEU A 140 10.70 4.90 -18.68
C LEU A 140 9.87 3.62 -18.73
N TYR A 141 8.62 3.67 -18.25
CA TYR A 141 7.79 2.47 -18.06
C TYR A 141 6.77 2.25 -19.18
N LYS A 142 6.54 3.24 -20.05
CA LYS A 142 5.63 3.18 -21.20
C LYS A 142 4.24 2.61 -20.85
N PRO A 143 3.58 3.08 -19.77
CA PRO A 143 2.26 2.59 -19.40
C PRO A 143 1.19 3.02 -20.41
N LYS A 144 0.07 2.30 -20.45
CA LYS A 144 -1.17 2.72 -21.14
C LYS A 144 -1.97 3.74 -20.33
N MET A 145 -1.81 3.73 -19.00
CA MET A 145 -2.48 4.61 -18.06
C MET A 145 -1.61 4.83 -16.80
N ILE A 146 -1.61 6.03 -16.23
CA ILE A 146 -0.99 6.29 -14.92
C ILE A 146 -2.10 6.62 -13.92
N ALA A 147 -2.29 5.76 -12.92
CA ALA A 147 -3.31 5.97 -11.89
C ALA A 147 -2.69 6.61 -10.65
N LEU A 148 -3.11 7.85 -10.37
CA LEU A 148 -2.56 8.69 -9.31
C LEU A 148 -3.34 8.56 -8.00
N CYS A 149 -2.61 8.39 -6.90
CA CYS A 149 -3.14 8.57 -5.55
C CYS A 149 -2.16 9.40 -4.72
N THR A 150 -2.48 9.69 -3.45
CA THR A 150 -1.69 10.60 -2.60
C THR A 150 -1.18 9.96 -1.33
N THR A 151 0.00 10.39 -0.87
CA THR A 151 0.42 10.17 0.53
C THR A 151 -0.18 11.23 1.45
N CYS A 152 -0.16 11.00 2.77
CA CYS A 152 -0.62 12.00 3.74
C CYS A 152 0.08 13.35 3.65
N MET A 153 1.35 13.40 3.22
CA MET A 153 2.07 14.68 3.11
C MET A 153 1.43 15.59 2.05
N ALA A 154 1.12 15.04 0.87
CA ALA A 154 0.46 15.79 -0.20
C ALA A 154 -0.95 16.26 0.21
N GLU A 155 -1.66 15.42 0.97
CA GLU A 155 -2.99 15.74 1.50
C GLU A 155 -2.96 16.86 2.54
N VAL A 156 -1.97 16.86 3.44
CA VAL A 156 -1.83 17.89 4.48
C VAL A 156 -1.40 19.22 3.88
N ILE A 157 -0.50 19.21 2.88
CA ILE A 157 -0.10 20.42 2.15
C ILE A 157 -1.29 20.98 1.35
N GLY A 158 -2.18 20.10 0.87
CA GLY A 158 -3.37 20.48 0.10
C GLY A 158 -3.10 20.59 -1.40
N ASP A 159 -2.22 19.74 -1.94
CA ASP A 159 -1.93 19.71 -3.37
C ASP A 159 -3.19 19.35 -4.18
N ASP A 160 -3.58 20.21 -5.13
CA ASP A 160 -4.69 19.97 -6.06
C ASP A 160 -4.23 19.09 -7.23
N LEU A 161 -4.56 17.79 -7.15
CA LEU A 161 -4.18 16.82 -8.17
C LEU A 161 -4.77 17.15 -9.55
N GLY A 162 -6.03 17.58 -9.63
CA GLY A 162 -6.68 17.87 -10.91
C GLY A 162 -5.99 19.01 -11.65
N SER A 163 -5.69 20.09 -10.93
CA SER A 163 -4.93 21.23 -11.46
C SER A 163 -3.50 20.82 -11.81
N PHE A 164 -2.83 20.01 -10.99
CA PHE A 164 -1.45 19.59 -11.26
C PHE A 164 -1.34 18.68 -12.48
N ILE A 165 -2.27 17.75 -12.68
CA ILE A 165 -2.33 16.88 -13.86
C ILE A 165 -2.56 17.72 -15.12
N THR A 166 -3.51 18.66 -15.07
CA THR A 166 -3.81 19.57 -16.19
C THR A 166 -2.57 20.39 -16.58
N ASN A 167 -1.91 20.99 -15.59
CA ASN A 167 -0.68 21.75 -15.82
C ASN A 167 0.47 20.87 -16.36
N SER A 168 0.59 19.62 -15.87
CA SER A 168 1.59 18.67 -16.35
C SER A 168 1.37 18.31 -17.83
N LYS A 169 0.12 18.07 -18.23
CA LYS A 169 -0.24 17.85 -19.63
C LYS A 169 0.07 19.08 -20.49
N ASN A 170 -0.28 20.28 -20.02
CA ASN A 170 -0.01 21.54 -20.73
C ASN A 170 1.49 21.81 -20.92
N GLN A 171 2.33 21.33 -20.01
CA GLN A 171 3.79 21.39 -20.14
C GLN A 171 4.40 20.22 -20.92
N GLY A 172 3.58 19.33 -21.47
CA GLY A 172 4.02 18.22 -22.30
C GLY A 172 4.64 17.05 -21.53
N ALA A 173 4.38 16.93 -20.22
CA ALA A 173 4.87 15.79 -19.43
C ALA A 173 4.33 14.45 -19.97
N VAL A 174 3.07 14.43 -20.40
CA VAL A 174 2.42 13.31 -21.07
C VAL A 174 1.51 13.84 -22.19
N PRO A 175 1.15 13.03 -23.20
CA PRO A 175 0.16 13.43 -24.20
C PRO A 175 -1.16 13.90 -23.58
N GLN A 176 -1.84 14.83 -24.25
CA GLN A 176 -3.07 15.43 -23.74
C GLN A 176 -4.20 14.42 -23.54
N ASP A 177 -4.29 13.44 -24.45
CA ASP A 177 -5.24 12.33 -24.44
C ASP A 177 -4.79 11.14 -23.58
N PHE A 178 -3.57 11.17 -23.02
CA PHE A 178 -3.09 10.11 -22.16
C PHE A 178 -3.92 10.03 -20.86
N PRO A 179 -4.45 8.84 -20.48
CA PRO A 179 -5.32 8.72 -19.32
C PRO A 179 -4.51 8.79 -18.02
N VAL A 180 -4.89 9.75 -17.17
CA VAL A 180 -4.29 9.97 -15.84
C VAL A 180 -5.40 10.11 -14.80
N PRO A 181 -6.13 9.02 -14.47
CA PRO A 181 -7.11 9.06 -13.38
C PRO A 181 -6.43 9.33 -12.05
N PHE A 182 -7.15 9.97 -11.13
CA PHE A 182 -6.62 10.28 -9.82
C PHE A 182 -7.64 10.12 -8.71
N ALA A 183 -7.16 9.96 -7.48
CA ALA A 183 -7.95 10.01 -6.27
C ALA A 183 -7.15 10.58 -5.10
N HIS A 184 -7.81 11.39 -4.26
CA HIS A 184 -7.27 11.78 -2.96
C HIS A 184 -7.42 10.61 -1.97
N THR A 185 -6.31 10.21 -1.35
CA THR A 185 -6.24 9.02 -0.49
C THR A 185 -5.60 9.31 0.88
N PRO A 186 -6.20 10.19 1.70
CA PRO A 186 -5.63 10.57 3.00
C PRO A 186 -5.54 9.38 3.96
N SER A 187 -4.32 9.07 4.40
CA SER A 187 -4.05 7.91 5.27
C SER A 187 -4.71 8.02 6.66
N PHE A 188 -5.06 9.24 7.08
CA PHE A 188 -5.72 9.55 8.33
C PHE A 188 -7.25 9.42 8.28
N VAL A 189 -7.83 9.02 7.14
CA VAL A 189 -9.26 8.71 6.98
C VAL A 189 -9.43 7.24 6.63
N GLY A 190 -10.33 6.52 7.31
CA GLY A 190 -10.66 5.14 6.98
C GLY A 190 -9.47 4.17 7.03
N SER A 191 -9.29 3.41 5.94
CA SER A 191 -8.18 2.46 5.78
C SER A 191 -7.92 2.13 4.30
N HIS A 192 -7.01 1.19 4.00
CA HIS A 192 -6.75 0.67 2.65
C HIS A 192 -8.00 0.38 1.80
N ILE A 193 -9.07 -0.21 2.36
CA ILE A 193 -10.31 -0.46 1.60
C ILE A 193 -10.98 0.83 1.11
N THR A 194 -10.89 1.92 1.88
CA THR A 194 -11.37 3.25 1.47
C THR A 194 -10.56 3.79 0.31
N GLY A 195 -9.25 3.58 0.32
CA GLY A 195 -8.38 3.98 -0.78
C GLY A 195 -8.61 3.18 -2.06
N TYR A 196 -8.95 1.89 -1.94
CA TYR A 196 -9.37 1.07 -3.08
C TYR A 196 -10.61 1.67 -3.74
N ASP A 197 -11.66 1.95 -2.95
CA ASP A 197 -12.90 2.54 -3.44
C ASP A 197 -12.68 3.91 -4.10
N ASN A 198 -11.93 4.79 -3.43
CA ASN A 198 -11.58 6.11 -3.96
C ASN A 198 -10.86 6.02 -5.32
N MET A 199 -9.88 5.12 -5.44
CA MET A 199 -9.13 4.95 -6.69
C MET A 199 -9.99 4.35 -7.80
N LEU A 200 -10.75 3.30 -7.50
CA LEU A 200 -11.63 2.69 -8.49
C LEU A 200 -12.63 3.72 -9.03
N LYS A 201 -13.26 4.50 -8.14
CA LYS A 201 -14.12 5.62 -8.55
C LYS A 201 -13.39 6.61 -9.45
N GLY A 202 -12.17 7.01 -9.09
CA GLY A 202 -11.35 7.93 -9.89
C GLY A 202 -11.05 7.40 -11.30
N ILE A 203 -10.74 6.10 -11.41
CA ILE A 203 -10.53 5.43 -12.71
C ILE A 203 -11.82 5.41 -13.53
N LEU A 204 -12.93 4.96 -12.92
CA LEU A 204 -14.21 4.86 -13.63
C LEU A 204 -14.71 6.22 -14.11
N VAL A 205 -14.60 7.27 -13.29
CA VAL A 205 -14.97 8.64 -13.69
C VAL A 205 -14.13 9.09 -14.89
N ALA A 206 -12.81 8.95 -14.84
CA ALA A 206 -11.95 9.40 -15.93
C ALA A 206 -12.19 8.61 -17.24
N LEU A 207 -12.40 7.29 -17.16
CA LEU A 207 -12.60 6.44 -18.34
C LEU A 207 -14.00 6.56 -18.95
N THR A 208 -14.96 7.08 -18.20
CA THR A 208 -16.35 7.27 -18.64
C THR A 208 -16.72 8.73 -18.89
N GLU A 209 -15.81 9.66 -18.61
CA GLU A 209 -16.04 11.10 -18.82
C GLU A 209 -16.48 11.41 -20.25
N GLY A 210 -17.54 12.21 -20.39
CA GLY A 210 -18.13 12.57 -21.68
C GLY A 210 -18.86 11.44 -22.42
N LYS A 211 -18.84 10.21 -21.91
CA LYS A 211 -19.55 9.07 -22.50
C LYS A 211 -20.96 9.01 -21.94
N LYS A 212 -21.97 9.12 -22.80
CA LYS A 212 -23.36 8.84 -22.43
C LYS A 212 -23.61 7.34 -22.48
N ALA A 213 -24.45 6.84 -21.58
CA ALA A 213 -25.01 5.50 -21.70
C ALA A 213 -26.01 5.51 -22.88
N GLU A 214 -25.52 5.36 -24.11
CA GLU A 214 -26.39 5.35 -25.28
C GLU A 214 -27.01 3.98 -25.52
N THR A 215 -26.39 2.90 -25.01
CA THR A 215 -26.88 1.54 -25.10
C THR A 215 -26.41 0.67 -23.93
N ASP A 216 -27.22 -0.31 -23.56
CA ASP A 216 -26.81 -1.43 -22.71
C ASP A 216 -26.04 -2.45 -23.58
N ASN A 217 -24.91 -2.95 -23.07
CA ASN A 217 -24.15 -4.01 -23.73
C ASN A 217 -24.53 -5.42 -23.21
N GLY A 218 -25.53 -5.50 -22.33
CA GLY A 218 -26.06 -6.74 -21.75
C GLY A 218 -25.12 -7.39 -20.74
N LYS A 219 -24.09 -6.68 -20.26
CA LYS A 219 -23.10 -7.23 -19.31
C LYS A 219 -23.32 -6.72 -17.90
N ILE A 220 -22.92 -7.56 -16.94
CA ILE A 220 -22.86 -7.20 -15.52
C ILE A 220 -21.42 -6.83 -15.14
N ASN A 221 -21.26 -5.68 -14.49
CA ASN A 221 -19.98 -5.28 -13.91
C ASN A 221 -19.83 -5.87 -12.50
N PHE A 222 -18.69 -6.48 -12.21
CA PHE A 222 -18.34 -7.01 -10.90
C PHE A 222 -17.12 -6.25 -10.35
N ILE A 223 -17.26 -5.74 -9.13
CA ILE A 223 -16.17 -5.07 -8.40
C ILE A 223 -15.76 -6.01 -7.25
N PRO A 224 -14.57 -6.62 -7.29
CA PRO A 224 -14.14 -7.59 -6.27
C PRO A 224 -13.74 -6.91 -4.96
N GLY A 225 -13.39 -5.61 -4.99
CA GLY A 225 -12.87 -4.89 -3.85
C GLY A 225 -11.40 -5.21 -3.57
N PHE A 226 -10.94 -4.82 -2.38
CA PHE A 226 -9.60 -5.20 -1.91
C PHE A 226 -9.62 -6.67 -1.46
N ASP A 227 -9.28 -7.57 -2.39
CA ASP A 227 -9.21 -9.01 -2.14
C ASP A 227 -7.80 -9.55 -2.43
N PRO A 228 -7.06 -9.98 -1.40
CA PRO A 228 -5.71 -10.47 -1.61
C PRO A 228 -5.64 -11.92 -2.11
N TYR A 229 -6.77 -12.62 -2.32
CA TYR A 229 -6.75 -14.00 -2.78
C TYR A 229 -6.93 -14.10 -4.30
N ILE A 230 -5.86 -14.50 -4.99
CA ILE A 230 -5.86 -14.66 -6.45
C ILE A 230 -6.87 -15.74 -6.90
N GLY A 231 -7.16 -16.73 -6.06
CA GLY A 231 -8.17 -17.77 -6.36
C GLY A 231 -9.56 -17.20 -6.56
N ASN A 232 -9.98 -16.24 -5.73
CA ASN A 232 -11.34 -15.72 -5.74
C ASN A 232 -11.72 -15.07 -7.07
N ILE A 233 -10.82 -14.29 -7.68
CA ILE A 233 -11.09 -13.68 -9.00
C ILE A 233 -11.10 -14.71 -10.13
N ARG A 234 -10.36 -15.82 -10.00
CA ARG A 234 -10.39 -16.93 -10.98
C ARG A 234 -11.70 -17.70 -10.86
N ASP A 235 -12.08 -18.08 -9.64
CA ASP A 235 -13.32 -18.78 -9.34
C ASP A 235 -14.53 -17.95 -9.77
N LEU A 236 -14.52 -16.62 -9.55
CA LEU A 236 -15.55 -15.72 -10.03
C LEU A 236 -15.68 -15.78 -11.56
N LYS A 237 -14.57 -15.73 -12.30
CA LYS A 237 -14.59 -15.84 -13.77
C LYS A 237 -15.14 -17.18 -14.22
N ASP A 238 -14.73 -18.26 -13.56
CA ASP A 238 -15.17 -19.62 -13.89
C ASP A 238 -16.68 -19.79 -13.64
N ILE A 239 -17.19 -19.30 -12.51
CA ILE A 239 -18.63 -19.31 -12.18
C ILE A 239 -19.43 -18.52 -13.21
N LEU A 240 -19.00 -17.29 -13.53
CA LEU A 240 -19.69 -16.44 -14.50
C LEU A 240 -19.69 -17.07 -15.91
N SER A 241 -18.59 -17.73 -16.28
CA SER A 241 -18.50 -18.47 -17.54
C SER A 241 -19.40 -19.69 -17.56
N LEU A 242 -19.49 -20.46 -16.47
CA LEU A 242 -20.36 -21.64 -16.37
C LEU A 242 -21.85 -21.29 -16.43
N MET A 243 -22.21 -20.09 -15.99
CA MET A 243 -23.57 -19.56 -16.03
C MET A 243 -23.90 -18.84 -17.34
N ASP A 244 -22.98 -18.78 -18.30
CA ASP A 244 -23.09 -17.98 -19.52
C ASP A 244 -23.48 -16.52 -19.25
N VAL A 245 -22.97 -15.92 -18.16
CA VAL A 245 -23.25 -14.52 -17.78
C VAL A 245 -22.22 -13.60 -18.42
N PRO A 246 -22.61 -12.75 -19.40
CA PRO A 246 -21.72 -11.74 -19.96
C PRO A 246 -21.32 -10.76 -18.86
N SER A 247 -20.02 -10.63 -18.59
CA SER A 247 -19.54 -9.84 -17.45
C SER A 247 -18.26 -9.07 -17.76
N THR A 248 -18.02 -8.05 -16.94
CA THR A 248 -16.75 -7.32 -16.86
C THR A 248 -16.35 -7.26 -15.39
N ILE A 249 -15.14 -7.72 -15.06
CA ILE A 249 -14.57 -7.51 -13.73
C ILE A 249 -13.77 -6.21 -13.80
N LEU A 250 -14.12 -5.26 -12.92
CA LEU A 250 -13.55 -3.92 -12.84
C LEU A 250 -12.69 -3.79 -11.58
#